data_AF-A0A6N7M3E0-F1
#
_entry.id   AF-A0A6N7M3E0-F1
#
_cell.length_a   1.000
_cell.length_b   1.000
_cell.length_c   1.000
_cell.angle_alpha   90.00
_cell.angle_beta   90.00
_cell.angle_gamma   90.00
#
_symmetry.space_group_name_H-M   'P 1'
#
loop_
_entity.id
_entity.type
_entity.pdbx_description
1 polymer ?
#
loop_
_entity_poly.entity_id
_entity_poly.type
_entity_poly.pdbx_seq_one_letter_code
_entity_poly.pdbx_strand_id
1 'polypeptide(L)'
;MSDNPILERNFLALAANNSELSARIGSTSPLKELTFIKARTGVLVPALKVNSRLTPLHSTFDPLKEGERLPGLYSNTGYLVIFGIGAGYHINPFLKNKRIANILIIEKNPYLLRRVMENIDLRRLFMDTRVQLLVDEEPITIKENILTNYFPAIAGDLKTLTLRPLFDL
;
A
#
# COMPACT_ATOMS: atom_id res chain seq x y z
N MET A 1 23.62 -7.74 7.57
CA MET A 1 22.22 -8.05 7.95
C MET A 1 21.65 -6.76 8.52
N SER A 2 20.37 -6.47 8.26
CA SER A 2 19.79 -5.21 8.69
C SER A 2 19.41 -5.32 10.16
N ASP A 3 19.80 -4.37 11.00
CA ASP A 3 19.39 -4.37 12.43
C ASP A 3 17.87 -4.10 12.65
N ASN A 4 17.05 -4.17 11.59
CA ASN A 4 15.62 -3.91 11.62
C ASN A 4 14.81 -5.18 11.27
N PRO A 5 14.29 -5.92 12.26
CA PRO A 5 13.56 -7.16 12.01
C PRO A 5 12.22 -6.95 11.29
N ILE A 6 11.58 -5.77 11.40
CA ILE A 6 10.35 -5.47 10.64
C ILE A 6 10.68 -5.37 9.15
N LEU A 7 11.77 -4.68 8.84
CA LEU A 7 12.21 -4.49 7.46
C LEU A 7 12.57 -5.82 6.79
N GLU A 8 13.36 -6.66 7.45
CA GLU A 8 13.76 -7.96 6.91
C GLU A 8 12.54 -8.84 6.61
N ARG A 9 11.58 -8.86 7.54
CA ARG A 9 10.30 -9.57 7.39
C ARG A 9 9.49 -9.06 6.20
N ASN A 10 9.46 -7.75 5.98
CA ASN A 10 8.79 -7.16 4.84
C ASN A 10 9.48 -7.51 3.52
N PHE A 11 10.82 -7.48 3.47
CA PHE A 11 11.55 -7.91 2.27
C PHE A 11 11.34 -9.39 1.96
N LEU A 12 11.37 -10.27 2.97
CA LEU A 12 11.11 -11.70 2.76
C LEU A 12 9.69 -11.93 2.20
N ALA A 13 8.69 -11.25 2.73
CA ALA A 13 7.32 -11.36 2.23
C ALA A 13 7.15 -10.77 0.83
N LEU A 14 7.80 -9.64 0.53
CA LEU A 14 7.77 -9.04 -0.80
C LEU A 14 8.47 -9.93 -1.83
N ALA A 15 9.63 -10.48 -1.47
CA ALA A 15 10.41 -11.35 -2.35
C ALA A 15 9.70 -12.66 -2.70
N ALA A 16 8.80 -13.14 -1.83
CA ALA A 16 8.00 -14.34 -2.10
C ALA A 16 7.07 -14.17 -3.33
N ASN A 17 6.63 -12.95 -3.63
CA ASN A 17 5.75 -12.65 -4.75
C ASN A 17 6.43 -11.83 -5.86
N ASN A 18 7.45 -11.04 -5.52
CA ASN A 18 8.20 -10.22 -6.47
C ASN A 18 9.63 -9.96 -5.96
N SER A 19 10.54 -10.89 -6.25
CA SER A 19 11.95 -10.82 -5.84
C SER A 19 12.69 -9.63 -6.45
N GLU A 20 12.37 -9.26 -7.70
CA GLU A 20 12.97 -8.13 -8.39
C GLU A 20 12.61 -6.80 -7.72
N LEU A 21 11.32 -6.58 -7.45
CA LEU A 21 10.86 -5.40 -6.72
C LEU A 21 11.46 -5.36 -5.31
N SER A 22 11.53 -6.51 -4.62
CA SER A 22 12.18 -6.57 -3.30
C SER A 22 13.65 -6.14 -3.36
N ALA A 23 14.41 -6.57 -4.37
CA ALA A 23 15.80 -6.16 -4.54
C ALA A 23 15.93 -4.66 -4.88
N ARG A 24 15.05 -4.15 -5.75
CA ARG A 24 14.98 -2.73 -6.14
C ARG A 24 14.73 -1.84 -4.93
N ILE A 25 13.71 -2.16 -4.13
CA ILE A 25 13.43 -1.44 -2.88
C ILE A 25 14.56 -1.63 -1.87
N GLY A 26 15.14 -2.84 -1.77
CA GLY A 26 16.30 -3.11 -0.91
C GLY A 26 17.50 -2.19 -1.15
N SER A 27 17.67 -1.76 -2.40
CA SER A 27 18.74 -0.86 -2.84
C SER A 27 18.37 0.63 -2.76
N THR A 28 17.11 0.94 -2.41
CA THR A 28 16.60 2.30 -2.30
C THR A 28 16.84 2.85 -0.90
N SER A 29 17.12 4.16 -0.80
CA SER A 29 17.23 4.85 0.49
C SER A 29 15.84 5.16 1.07
N PRO A 30 15.67 5.17 2.40
CA PRO A 30 14.38 5.54 2.99
C PRO A 30 14.12 7.05 2.84
N LEU A 31 12.88 7.42 2.51
CA LEU A 31 12.45 8.82 2.41
C LEU A 31 12.60 9.53 3.77
N LYS A 32 13.42 10.59 3.82
CA LYS A 32 13.77 11.29 5.07
C LYS A 32 12.62 12.14 5.61
N GLU A 33 11.82 12.69 4.71
CA GLU A 33 10.69 13.58 4.98
C GLU A 33 9.49 12.82 5.55
N LEU A 34 9.48 11.48 5.47
CA LEU A 34 8.44 10.64 6.05
C LEU A 34 8.80 10.26 7.49
N THR A 35 7.99 10.77 8.41
CA THR A 35 8.02 10.45 9.84
C THR A 35 6.80 9.63 10.25
N PHE A 36 6.73 9.22 11.51
CA PHE A 36 5.62 8.45 12.05
C PHE A 36 5.10 9.13 13.32
N ILE A 37 3.79 9.28 13.39
CA ILE A 37 3.09 9.75 14.59
C ILE A 37 2.19 8.63 15.10
N LYS A 38 1.89 8.63 16.40
CA LYS A 38 0.91 7.67 16.96
C LYS A 38 -0.49 8.24 16.80
N ALA A 39 -1.40 7.44 16.24
CA ALA A 39 -2.82 7.73 16.32
C ALA A 39 -3.33 7.61 17.76
N ARG A 40 -4.54 8.10 18.05
CA ARG A 40 -5.17 7.96 19.37
C ARG A 40 -5.34 6.49 19.79
N THR A 41 -5.49 5.58 18.82
CA THR A 41 -5.53 4.13 19.04
C THR A 41 -4.16 3.49 19.30
N GLY A 42 -3.07 4.26 19.19
CA GLY A 42 -1.69 3.83 19.45
C GLY A 42 -0.93 3.29 18.23
N VAL A 43 -1.60 3.07 17.10
CA VAL A 43 -0.95 2.60 15.86
C VAL A 43 -0.16 3.71 15.18
N LEU A 44 0.89 3.35 14.44
CA LEU A 44 1.75 4.31 13.74
C LEU A 44 1.13 4.79 12.43
N VAL A 45 1.02 6.10 12.26
CA VAL A 45 0.56 6.75 11.03
C VAL A 45 1.76 7.43 10.37
N PRO A 46 2.11 7.05 9.12
CA PRO A 46 3.09 7.77 8.34
C PRO A 46 2.61 9.21 8.10
N ALA A 47 3.51 10.17 8.21
CA ALA A 47 3.23 11.57 7.97
C ALA A 47 4.37 12.20 7.17
N LEU A 48 4.04 12.89 6.09
CA LEU A 48 5.00 13.61 5.25
C LEU A 48 5.24 15.01 5.82
N LYS A 49 6.51 15.40 5.93
CA LYS A 49 6.91 16.76 6.27
C LYS A 49 7.01 17.59 5.00
N VAL A 50 6.02 18.45 4.75
CA VAL A 50 5.99 19.37 3.62
C VAL A 50 5.91 20.80 4.14
N ASN A 51 6.85 21.66 3.74
CA ASN A 51 6.92 23.06 4.17
C ASN A 51 6.81 23.23 5.71
N SER A 52 7.52 22.38 6.46
CA SER A 52 7.49 22.32 7.93
C SER A 52 6.16 21.90 8.58
N ARG A 53 5.13 21.60 7.79
CA ARG A 53 3.88 20.99 8.25
C ARG A 53 3.96 19.48 8.13
N LEU A 54 3.43 18.77 9.12
CA LEU A 54 3.22 17.33 9.05
C LEU A 54 1.84 17.04 8.47
N THR A 55 1.81 16.32 7.35
CA THR A 55 0.59 15.84 6.71
C THR A 55 0.49 14.33 6.93
N PRO A 56 -0.40 13.86 7.82
CA PRO A 56 -0.59 12.43 8.06
C PRO A 56 -1.25 11.77 6.85
N LEU A 57 -0.82 10.55 6.52
CA LEU A 57 -1.36 9.78 5.40
C LEU A 57 -2.67 9.04 5.74
N HIS A 58 -3.03 8.97 7.03
CA HIS A 58 -4.24 8.32 7.54
C HIS A 58 -4.83 9.14 8.70
N SER A 59 -6.06 8.84 9.13
CA SER A 59 -6.61 9.44 10.35
C SER A 59 -5.67 9.27 11.56
N THR A 60 -5.42 10.38 12.26
CA THR A 60 -4.71 10.39 13.54
C THR A 60 -5.61 10.00 14.72
N PHE A 61 -6.91 9.84 14.48
CA PHE A 61 -7.86 9.39 15.50
C PHE A 61 -7.94 7.87 15.52
N ASP A 62 -8.42 7.27 14.42
CA ASP A 62 -8.58 5.82 14.31
C ASP A 62 -8.47 5.40 12.84
N PRO A 63 -7.24 5.15 12.35
CA PRO A 63 -7.01 4.82 10.94
C PRO A 63 -7.55 3.43 10.57
N LEU A 64 -7.66 2.52 11.55
CA LEU A 64 -8.23 1.19 11.31
C LEU A 64 -9.74 1.30 11.03
N LYS A 65 -10.46 2.04 11.88
CA LYS A 65 -11.90 2.27 11.70
C LYS A 65 -12.21 3.09 10.45
N GLU A 66 -11.33 4.01 10.06
CA GLU A 66 -11.44 4.69 8.77
C GLU A 66 -11.40 3.69 7.61
N GLY A 67 -10.39 2.82 7.58
CA GLY A 67 -10.24 1.79 6.56
C GLY A 67 -11.42 0.83 6.51
N GLU A 68 -11.92 0.38 7.66
CA GLU A 68 -13.02 -0.60 7.74
C GLU A 68 -14.33 -0.13 7.09
N ARG A 69 -14.52 1.18 6.91
CA ARG A 69 -15.69 1.74 6.21
C ARG A 69 -15.59 1.61 4.69
N LEU A 70 -14.39 1.46 4.12
CA LEU A 70 -14.16 1.55 2.68
C LEU A 70 -14.79 0.40 1.86
N PRO A 71 -14.76 -0.87 2.30
CA PRO A 71 -15.43 -1.94 1.54
C PRO A 71 -16.93 -1.71 1.34
N GLY A 72 -17.61 -1.08 2.30
CA GLY A 72 -19.02 -0.72 2.18
C GLY A 72 -19.29 0.43 1.20
N LEU A 73 -18.29 1.27 0.91
CA LEU A 73 -18.43 2.46 0.07
C LEU A 73 -17.93 2.25 -1.37
N TYR A 74 -16.90 1.44 -1.56
CA TYR A 74 -16.19 1.33 -2.85
C TYR A 74 -16.51 0.04 -3.59
N SER A 75 -16.31 -1.11 -2.92
CA SER A 75 -16.63 -2.40 -3.51
C SER A 75 -16.60 -3.52 -2.49
N ASN A 76 -17.49 -4.48 -2.71
CA ASN A 76 -17.51 -5.75 -2.00
C ASN A 76 -17.12 -6.93 -2.89
N THR A 77 -16.75 -6.70 -4.16
CA THR A 77 -16.38 -7.74 -5.14
C THR A 77 -15.39 -7.20 -6.18
N GLY A 78 -14.60 -8.07 -6.79
CA GLY A 78 -13.95 -7.79 -8.06
C GLY A 78 -12.51 -7.25 -8.05
N TYR A 79 -12.15 -6.40 -9.03
CA TYR A 79 -10.78 -5.91 -9.23
C TYR A 79 -10.59 -4.51 -8.65
N LEU A 80 -9.74 -4.37 -7.64
CA LEU A 80 -9.52 -3.11 -6.94
C LEU A 80 -8.14 -2.53 -7.30
N VAL A 81 -8.11 -1.32 -7.86
CA VAL A 81 -6.87 -0.56 -8.08
C VAL A 81 -6.74 0.49 -6.97
N ILE A 82 -5.63 0.47 -6.23
CA ILE A 82 -5.37 1.36 -5.10
C ILE A 82 -4.16 2.23 -5.41
N PHE A 83 -4.34 3.55 -5.41
CA PHE A 83 -3.26 4.51 -5.54
C PHE A 83 -2.74 4.91 -4.15
N GLY A 84 -1.51 4.54 -3.86
CA GLY A 84 -0.81 4.80 -2.60
C GLY A 84 -0.96 3.67 -1.57
N ILE A 85 0.18 3.19 -1.06
CA ILE A 85 0.19 2.09 -0.08
C ILE A 85 -0.01 2.58 1.36
N GLY A 86 0.53 3.76 1.71
CA GLY A 86 0.51 4.29 3.08
C GLY A 86 0.97 3.25 4.12
N ALA A 87 0.28 3.14 5.25
CA ALA A 87 0.47 2.04 6.22
C ALA A 87 -0.43 0.81 5.95
N GLY A 88 -1.12 0.77 4.81
CA GLY A 88 -2.02 -0.32 4.45
C GLY A 88 -3.36 -0.36 5.20
N TYR A 89 -3.68 0.62 6.05
CA TYR A 89 -4.91 0.62 6.85
C TYR A 89 -6.18 0.67 6.02
N HIS A 90 -6.17 1.38 4.89
CA HIS A 90 -7.27 1.40 3.92
C HIS A 90 -7.35 0.13 3.07
N ILE A 91 -6.28 -0.68 3.01
CA ILE A 91 -6.17 -1.86 2.14
C ILE A 91 -6.56 -3.14 2.90
N ASN A 92 -6.09 -3.26 4.15
CA ASN A 92 -6.27 -4.44 5.00
C ASN A 92 -7.73 -4.94 5.12
N PRO A 93 -8.76 -4.08 5.18
CA PRO A 93 -10.16 -4.51 5.20
C PRO A 93 -10.58 -5.28 3.94
N PHE A 94 -10.06 -4.91 2.75
CA PHE A 94 -10.34 -5.62 1.50
C PHE A 94 -9.72 -7.02 1.49
N LEU A 95 -8.58 -7.22 2.15
CA LEU A 95 -7.96 -8.54 2.31
C LEU A 95 -8.87 -9.52 3.07
N LYS A 96 -9.72 -9.03 3.98
CA LYS A 96 -10.69 -9.87 4.71
C LYS A 96 -11.84 -10.32 3.81
N ASN A 97 -12.12 -9.60 2.72
CA ASN A 97 -13.23 -9.90 1.81
C ASN A 97 -12.79 -10.85 0.69
N LYS A 98 -13.23 -12.10 0.74
CA LYS A 98 -12.89 -13.16 -0.23
C LYS A 98 -13.52 -12.97 -1.62
N ARG A 99 -14.50 -12.07 -1.77
CA ARG A 99 -15.09 -11.76 -3.07
C ARG A 99 -14.30 -10.74 -3.88
N ILE A 100 -13.31 -10.07 -3.27
CA ILE A 100 -12.31 -9.30 -4.01
C ILE A 100 -11.39 -10.31 -4.70
N ALA A 101 -11.38 -10.26 -6.02
CA ALA A 101 -10.63 -11.18 -6.87
C ALA A 101 -9.16 -10.76 -6.94
N ASN A 102 -8.89 -9.46 -7.12
CA ASN A 102 -7.54 -8.90 -7.27
C ASN A 102 -7.45 -7.52 -6.63
N ILE A 103 -6.27 -7.18 -6.14
CA ILE A 103 -5.92 -5.87 -5.60
C ILE A 103 -4.60 -5.45 -6.24
N LEU A 104 -4.64 -4.44 -7.10
CA LEU A 104 -3.46 -3.80 -7.66
C LEU A 104 -3.15 -2.54 -6.85
N ILE A 105 -1.99 -2.48 -6.23
CA ILE A 105 -1.51 -1.31 -5.50
C ILE A 105 -0.46 -0.62 -6.35
N ILE A 106 -0.61 0.68 -6.53
CA ILE A 106 0.33 1.53 -7.26
C ILE A 106 0.90 2.54 -6.28
N GLU A 107 2.19 2.42 -5.98
CA GLU A 107 2.93 3.39 -5.15
C GLU A 107 3.93 4.14 -6.03
N LYS A 108 3.80 5.46 -6.14
CA LYS A 108 4.70 6.23 -7.02
C LYS A 108 6.10 6.39 -6.40
N ASN A 109 6.21 6.42 -5.08
CA ASN A 109 7.45 6.80 -4.42
C ASN A 109 8.14 5.57 -3.77
N PRO A 110 9.23 5.05 -4.36
CA PRO A 110 9.92 3.86 -3.83
C PRO A 110 10.62 4.16 -2.49
N TYR A 111 11.07 5.41 -2.28
CA TYR A 111 11.68 5.86 -1.03
C TYR A 111 10.64 5.88 0.11
N LEU A 112 9.39 6.25 -0.18
CA LEU A 112 8.27 6.21 0.77
C LEU A 112 7.99 4.78 1.17
N LEU A 113 7.83 3.87 0.20
CA LEU A 113 7.62 2.45 0.47
C LEU A 113 8.77 1.88 1.32
N ARG A 114 10.03 2.18 0.96
CA ARG A 114 11.20 1.78 1.72
C ARG A 114 11.11 2.20 3.19
N ARG A 115 10.72 3.46 3.44
CA ARG A 115 10.58 4.02 4.80
C ARG A 115 9.41 3.41 5.57
N VAL A 116 8.28 3.15 4.91
CA VAL A 116 7.14 2.44 5.52
C VAL A 116 7.54 1.03 5.92
N MET A 117 8.24 0.29 5.05
CA MET A 117 8.70 -1.07 5.33
C MET A 117 9.65 -1.16 6.54
N GLU A 118 10.31 -0.05 6.92
CA GLU A 118 11.14 -0.01 8.13
C GLU A 118 10.33 0.04 9.43
N ASN A 119 9.07 0.48 9.39
CA ASN A 119 8.32 0.86 10.58
C ASN A 119 6.97 0.14 10.69
N ILE A 120 6.42 -0.34 9.57
CA ILE A 120 5.10 -0.97 9.48
C ILE A 120 5.25 -2.38 8.93
N ASP A 121 4.71 -3.37 9.63
CA ASP A 121 4.64 -4.76 9.14
C ASP A 121 3.57 -4.87 8.04
N LEU A 122 4.02 -5.03 6.80
CA LEU A 122 3.19 -5.14 5.60
C LEU A 122 3.11 -6.58 5.09
N ARG A 123 3.67 -7.58 5.81
CA ARG A 123 3.71 -8.96 5.34
C ARG A 123 2.34 -9.51 4.97
N ARG A 124 1.30 -9.19 5.75
CA ARG A 124 -0.06 -9.62 5.45
C ARG A 124 -0.53 -9.17 4.07
N LEU A 125 -0.14 -7.96 3.66
CA LEU A 125 -0.45 -7.40 2.35
C LEU A 125 0.42 -8.04 1.28
N PHE A 126 1.74 -8.12 1.51
CA PHE A 126 2.65 -8.70 0.53
C PHE A 126 2.47 -10.20 0.31
N MET A 127 1.93 -10.95 1.27
CA MET A 127 1.70 -12.40 1.15
C MET A 127 0.31 -12.77 0.62
N ASP A 128 -0.64 -11.83 0.50
CA ASP A 128 -1.95 -12.15 -0.06
C ASP A 128 -1.81 -12.35 -1.58
N THR A 129 -2.15 -13.54 -2.06
CA THR A 129 -1.98 -13.94 -3.47
C THR A 129 -2.80 -13.11 -4.45
N ARG A 130 -3.75 -12.32 -3.95
CA ARG A 130 -4.56 -11.41 -4.77
C ARG A 130 -3.92 -10.03 -4.91
N VAL A 131 -2.89 -9.74 -4.12
CA VAL A 131 -2.23 -8.44 -4.09
C VAL A 131 -1.07 -8.43 -5.08
N GLN A 132 -1.11 -7.46 -5.99
CA GLN A 132 0.01 -7.06 -6.82
C GLN A 132 0.44 -5.64 -6.42
N LEU A 133 1.75 -5.40 -6.38
CA LEU A 133 2.32 -4.09 -6.09
C LEU A 133 3.18 -3.63 -7.28
N LEU A 134 2.87 -2.45 -7.81
CA LEU A 134 3.67 -1.72 -8.79
C LEU A 134 4.24 -0.47 -8.11
N VAL A 135 5.54 -0.23 -8.27
CA VAL A 135 6.23 0.88 -7.61
C VAL A 135 7.04 1.68 -8.60
N ASP A 136 6.76 2.97 -8.72
CA ASP A 136 7.44 3.88 -9.66
C ASP A 136 7.43 3.37 -11.10
N GLU A 137 6.32 2.73 -11.50
CA GLU A 137 6.14 2.20 -12.85
C GLU A 137 5.50 3.26 -13.75
N GLU A 138 5.91 3.28 -15.01
CA GLU A 138 5.34 4.17 -16.02
C GLU A 138 3.85 3.87 -16.29
N PRO A 139 3.03 4.87 -16.67
CA PRO A 139 1.62 4.67 -16.95
C PRO A 139 1.33 3.59 -18.00
N ILE A 140 2.23 3.40 -18.96
CA ILE A 140 2.11 2.35 -19.98
C ILE A 140 2.21 0.96 -19.37
N THR A 141 3.19 0.75 -18.47
CA THR A 141 3.39 -0.51 -17.73
C THR A 141 2.19 -0.82 -16.84
N ILE A 142 1.65 0.19 -16.16
CA ILE A 142 0.45 0.05 -15.33
C ILE A 142 -0.75 -0.36 -16.20
N LYS A 143 -0.94 0.30 -17.35
CA LYS A 143 -2.02 -0.03 -18.30
C LYS A 143 -1.89 -1.47 -18.80
N GLU A 144 -0.71 -1.86 -19.26
CA GLU A 144 -0.44 -3.22 -19.75
C GLU A 144 -0.68 -4.27 -18.66
N ASN A 145 -0.28 -3.98 -17.43
CA ASN A 145 -0.54 -4.87 -16.30
C ASN A 145 -2.04 -5.06 -16.05
N ILE A 146 -2.83 -3.97 -16.06
CA ILE A 146 -4.29 -4.05 -15.92
C ILE A 146 -4.87 -4.88 -17.07
N LEU A 147 -4.51 -4.59 -18.32
CA LEU A 147 -5.04 -5.31 -19.49
C LEU A 147 -4.72 -6.81 -19.48
N THR A 148 -3.59 -7.20 -18.88
CA THR A 148 -3.15 -8.59 -18.79
C THR A 148 -3.83 -9.37 -17.65
N ASN A 149 -4.18 -8.68 -16.56
CA ASN A 149 -4.64 -9.35 -15.31
C ASN A 149 -6.11 -9.11 -14.98
N TYR A 150 -6.76 -8.14 -15.62
CA TYR A 150 -8.17 -7.85 -15.42
C TYR A 150 -9.02 -8.56 -16.47
N PHE A 151 -9.74 -9.60 -16.03
CA PHE A 151 -10.71 -10.33 -16.83
C PHE A 151 -12.12 -10.02 -16.33
N PRO A 152 -12.91 -9.14 -16.99
CA PRO A 152 -14.22 -8.71 -16.50
C PRO A 152 -15.20 -9.87 -16.21
N ALA A 153 -15.14 -10.93 -17.00
CA ALA A 153 -15.98 -12.12 -16.80
C ALA A 153 -15.69 -12.88 -15.49
N ILE A 154 -14.48 -12.72 -14.94
CA ILE A 154 -14.02 -13.40 -13.71
C ILE A 154 -14.04 -12.43 -12.53
N ALA A 155 -13.48 -11.24 -12.74
CA ALA A 155 -13.28 -10.24 -11.71
C ALA A 155 -14.44 -9.24 -11.59
N GLY A 156 -15.49 -9.32 -12.42
CA GLY A 156 -16.57 -8.34 -12.38
C GLY A 156 -16.06 -6.92 -12.64
N ASP A 157 -16.60 -5.93 -11.91
CA ASP A 157 -16.21 -4.53 -12.05
C ASP A 157 -14.77 -4.24 -11.59
N LEU A 158 -14.12 -3.31 -12.30
CA LEU A 158 -12.93 -2.60 -11.84
C LEU A 158 -13.33 -1.36 -11.04
N LYS A 159 -12.75 -1.17 -9.86
CA LYS A 159 -12.92 0.02 -9.02
C LYS A 159 -11.58 0.61 -8.64
N THR A 160 -11.54 1.92 -8.45
CA THR A 160 -10.35 2.64 -7.99
C THR A 160 -10.55 3.20 -6.58
N LEU A 161 -9.49 3.20 -5.79
CA LEU A 161 -9.40 3.83 -4.48
C LEU A 161 -8.11 4.63 -4.40
N THR A 162 -8.19 5.83 -3.82
CA THR A 162 -7.04 6.73 -3.73
C THR A 162 -6.76 7.08 -2.28
N LEU A 163 -5.50 6.95 -1.85
CA LEU A 163 -5.05 7.48 -0.58
C LEU A 163 -4.89 9.00 -0.70
N ARG A 164 -6.01 9.72 -0.49
CA ARG A 164 -6.14 11.17 -0.78
C ARG A 164 -4.98 12.04 -0.27
N PRO A 165 -4.47 11.87 0.98
CA PRO A 165 -3.39 12.72 1.47
C PRO A 165 -2.09 12.68 0.66
N LEU A 166 -1.87 11.71 -0.24
CA LEU A 166 -0.71 11.70 -1.14
C LEU A 166 -0.89 12.61 -2.37
N PHE A 167 -2.14 12.93 -2.72
CA PHE A 167 -2.48 13.73 -3.90
C PHE A 167 -2.70 15.20 -3.57
N ASP A 168 -3.03 15.50 -2.31
CA ASP A 168 -3.27 16.86 -1.81
C ASP A 168 -1.97 17.59 -1.39
N LEU A 169 -0.79 17.02 -1.70
CA LEU A 169 0.54 17.49 -1.30
C LEU A 169 1.26 18.29 -2.38
#